data_AF-A0A9P8L2V7-F1
#
_entry.id   AF-A0A9P8L2V7-F1
#
_cell.length_a   1.000
_cell.length_b   1.000
_cell.length_c   1.000
_cell.angle_alpha   90.00
_cell.angle_beta   90.00
_cell.angle_gamma   90.00
#
_symmetry.space_group_name_H-M   'P 1'
#
loop_
_entity.id
_entity.type
_entity.pdbx_description
1 polymer ?
#
loop_
_entity_poly.entity_id
_entity_poly.type
_entity_poly.pdbx_seq_one_letter_code
_entity_poly.pdbx_strand_id
1 'polypeptide(L)'
;MAEDAMCEEARCPNISDCWGGSSKSAATATIMLMGDTCTRGCRFCSVKTSKAPPPLDPHEPEHTAEALSRWGLGYVVLTSVDRDDLADGGAHHFAETIRKIKQKAPTMLVEALTGDFAGDLEMVRAVAQSGLDVYAHNVETVEALTPQVRDRRATFRQSLKVLETAKAAKEGLITKTSIMLGLGETEAQVWDTLRDLRSVKVDVVTFGQYMRPTKRHMKVHSYITPAVFELWRQRALDMGFLYCASGPLVRSSYKAGEAFIENVLKKRAARKNEAAVAAGSATEEFDTTNSNA
;
A
#
# COMPACT_ATOMS: atom_id res chain seq x y z
N MET A 1 -14.15 -0.85 -20.38
CA MET A 1 -14.37 -1.96 -19.43
C MET A 1 -13.20 -1.97 -18.48
N ALA A 2 -13.35 -1.43 -17.28
CA ALA A 2 -12.35 -1.56 -16.22
C ALA A 2 -12.62 -2.90 -15.52
N GLU A 3 -12.34 -4.01 -16.20
CA GLU A 3 -12.42 -5.36 -15.64
C GLU A 3 -11.01 -5.77 -15.21
N ASP A 4 -10.86 -6.08 -13.92
CA ASP A 4 -9.84 -6.93 -13.24
C ASP A 4 -8.39 -7.03 -13.75
N ALA A 5 -7.90 -6.04 -14.50
CA ALA A 5 -6.62 -6.12 -15.21
C ALA A 5 -5.44 -6.47 -14.29
N MET A 6 -5.36 -5.92 -13.07
CA MET A 6 -4.26 -6.29 -12.16
C MET A 6 -4.36 -7.72 -11.66
N CYS A 7 -5.55 -8.14 -11.20
CA CYS A 7 -5.75 -9.47 -10.62
C CYS A 7 -5.49 -10.56 -11.67
N GLU A 8 -5.90 -10.33 -12.91
CA GLU A 8 -5.67 -11.23 -14.03
C GLU A 8 -4.23 -11.18 -14.56
N GLU A 9 -3.67 -9.98 -14.81
CA GLU A 9 -2.31 -9.81 -15.37
C GLU A 9 -1.21 -10.24 -14.37
N ALA A 10 -1.46 -10.08 -13.07
CA ALA A 10 -0.59 -10.59 -12.01
C ALA A 10 -0.81 -12.08 -11.70
N ARG A 11 -1.77 -12.75 -12.35
CA ARG A 11 -2.15 -14.15 -12.09
C ARG A 11 -2.42 -14.40 -10.61
N CYS A 12 -3.21 -13.51 -10.00
CA CYS A 12 -3.43 -13.48 -8.57
C CYS A 12 -4.16 -14.75 -8.12
N PRO A 13 -3.59 -15.54 -7.19
CA PRO A 13 -4.26 -16.75 -6.68
C PRO A 13 -5.48 -16.42 -5.81
N ASN A 14 -5.68 -15.15 -5.44
CA ASN A 14 -6.67 -14.72 -4.46
C ASN A 14 -7.93 -14.08 -5.10
N ILE A 15 -8.07 -14.12 -6.42
CA ILE A 15 -9.14 -13.38 -7.14
C ILE A 15 -10.55 -13.79 -6.67
N SER A 16 -10.79 -15.10 -6.49
CA SER A 16 -12.08 -15.63 -6.02
C SER A 16 -12.41 -15.17 -4.60
N ASP A 17 -11.41 -15.15 -3.72
CA ASP A 17 -11.58 -14.85 -2.30
C ASP A 17 -11.79 -13.36 -2.05
N CYS A 18 -11.16 -12.49 -2.86
CA CYS A 18 -11.30 -11.04 -2.76
C CYS A 18 -12.66 -10.54 -3.27
N TRP A 19 -13.21 -11.16 -4.32
CA TRP A 19 -14.53 -10.80 -4.87
C TRP A 19 -15.69 -11.53 -4.18
N GLY A 20 -15.45 -12.73 -3.63
CA GLY A 20 -16.44 -13.59 -2.99
C GLY A 20 -16.60 -13.41 -1.47
N GLY A 21 -16.14 -12.28 -0.91
CA GLY A 21 -16.27 -11.98 0.52
C GLY A 21 -17.72 -12.16 1.03
N SER A 22 -17.87 -12.52 2.31
CA SER A 22 -19.16 -12.86 2.96
C SER A 22 -20.24 -11.76 2.92
N SER A 23 -19.88 -10.54 2.49
CA SER A 23 -20.79 -9.44 2.18
C SER A 23 -20.20 -8.54 1.07
N LYS A 24 -21.04 -7.87 0.27
CA LYS A 24 -20.58 -6.93 -0.77
C LYS A 24 -19.67 -5.81 -0.25
N SER A 25 -19.81 -5.42 1.01
CA SER A 25 -18.96 -4.43 1.67
C SER A 25 -17.56 -4.95 2.05
N ALA A 26 -17.38 -6.28 2.13
CA ALA A 26 -16.09 -6.92 2.38
C ALA A 26 -15.30 -7.19 1.09
N ALA A 27 -15.95 -7.09 -0.08
CA ALA A 27 -15.28 -7.27 -1.35
C ALA A 27 -14.25 -6.15 -1.59
N THR A 28 -13.04 -6.55 -2.00
CA THR A 28 -11.93 -5.63 -2.32
C THR A 28 -11.52 -5.84 -3.77
N ALA A 29 -11.63 -4.81 -4.60
CA ALA A 29 -11.11 -4.82 -5.97
C ALA A 29 -9.77 -4.08 -6.03
N THR A 30 -8.88 -4.53 -6.93
CA THR A 30 -7.65 -3.81 -7.29
C THR A 30 -7.73 -3.35 -8.73
N ILE A 31 -7.68 -2.04 -8.97
CA ILE A 31 -7.72 -1.44 -10.30
C ILE A 31 -6.31 -1.03 -10.71
N MET A 32 -5.87 -1.47 -11.89
CA MET A 32 -4.65 -0.98 -12.54
C MET A 32 -4.99 0.22 -13.41
N LEU A 33 -4.40 1.36 -13.09
CA LEU A 33 -4.44 2.58 -13.88
C LEU A 33 -3.27 2.61 -14.86
N MET A 34 -3.41 3.43 -15.90
CA MET A 34 -2.36 3.77 -16.86
C MET A 34 -1.93 2.61 -17.77
N GLY A 35 -2.84 1.65 -17.98
CA GLY A 35 -2.64 0.47 -18.82
C GLY A 35 -1.84 -0.65 -18.16
N ASP A 36 -1.43 -1.63 -18.98
CA ASP A 36 -0.82 -2.89 -18.55
C ASP A 36 0.67 -3.01 -18.90
N THR A 37 1.28 -1.91 -19.37
CA THR A 37 2.63 -1.90 -19.93
C THR A 37 3.50 -0.85 -19.23
N CYS A 38 4.50 -1.33 -18.51
CA CYS A 38 5.38 -0.56 -17.64
C CYS A 38 6.67 -0.09 -18.34
N THR A 39 7.16 1.09 -17.98
CA THR A 39 8.49 1.58 -18.43
C THR A 39 9.66 0.95 -17.68
N ARG A 40 9.38 0.13 -16.66
CA ARG A 40 10.35 -0.51 -15.77
C ARG A 40 10.28 -2.04 -15.83
N GLY A 41 11.43 -2.66 -15.61
CA GLY A 41 11.62 -4.11 -15.72
C GLY A 41 12.03 -4.76 -14.41
N CYS A 42 11.17 -4.72 -13.39
CA CYS A 42 11.39 -5.44 -12.14
C CYS A 42 11.43 -6.95 -12.38
N ARG A 43 12.44 -7.64 -11.85
CA ARG A 43 12.72 -9.06 -12.16
C ARG A 43 11.73 -10.05 -11.54
N PHE A 44 10.88 -9.58 -10.63
CA PHE A 44 9.81 -10.34 -9.99
C PHE A 44 8.45 -10.15 -10.68
N CYS A 45 8.25 -9.07 -11.43
CA CYS A 45 6.95 -8.60 -11.89
C CYS A 45 6.58 -9.17 -13.26
N SER A 46 5.33 -9.60 -13.44
CA SER A 46 4.82 -10.17 -14.70
C SER A 46 4.26 -9.17 -15.69
N VAL A 47 4.13 -7.90 -15.30
CA VAL A 47 3.59 -6.82 -16.13
C VAL A 47 4.46 -6.63 -17.38
N LYS A 48 3.82 -6.37 -18.52
CA LYS A 48 4.51 -6.14 -19.80
C LYS A 48 5.41 -4.91 -19.69
N THR A 49 6.49 -4.89 -20.47
CA THR A 49 7.45 -3.78 -20.43
C THR A 49 7.65 -3.16 -21.80
N SER A 50 7.57 -1.83 -21.90
CA SER A 50 7.91 -1.06 -23.10
C SER A 50 8.52 0.28 -22.71
N LYS A 51 9.51 0.76 -23.47
CA LYS A 51 10.01 2.14 -23.31
C LYS A 51 9.01 3.19 -23.81
N ALA A 52 8.09 2.79 -24.66
CA ALA A 52 7.04 3.64 -25.23
C ALA A 52 5.71 2.91 -25.07
N PRO A 53 5.11 2.92 -23.86
CA PRO A 53 3.76 2.40 -23.66
C PRO A 53 2.73 3.27 -24.42
N PRO A 54 1.50 2.79 -24.62
CA PRO A 54 0.42 3.60 -25.18
C PRO A 54 0.19 4.91 -24.40
N PRO A 55 -0.32 5.96 -25.05
CA PRO A 55 -0.71 7.18 -24.36
C PRO A 55 -1.79 6.89 -23.32
N LEU A 56 -1.84 7.72 -22.26
CA LEU A 56 -2.91 7.64 -21.28
C LEU A 56 -4.26 7.92 -21.93
N ASP A 57 -5.29 7.19 -21.51
CA ASP A 57 -6.68 7.57 -21.79
C ASP A 57 -7.06 8.74 -20.86
N PRO A 58 -7.29 9.97 -21.39
CA PRO A 58 -7.65 11.11 -20.55
C PRO A 58 -9.00 10.93 -19.82
N HIS A 59 -9.83 9.98 -20.25
CA HIS A 59 -11.11 9.68 -19.61
C HIS A 59 -11.04 8.54 -18.59
N GLU A 60 -9.89 7.85 -18.44
CA GLU A 60 -9.70 6.78 -17.45
C GLU A 60 -10.10 7.21 -16.02
N PRO A 61 -9.77 8.43 -15.53
CA PRO A 61 -10.16 8.87 -14.19
C PRO A 61 -11.68 8.94 -14.00
N GLU A 62 -12.41 9.43 -15.01
CA GLU A 62 -13.87 9.53 -14.98
C GLU A 62 -14.52 8.16 -15.08
N HIS A 63 -14.12 7.36 -16.06
CA HIS A 63 -14.66 6.03 -16.28
C HIS A 63 -14.42 5.09 -15.09
N THR A 64 -13.24 5.16 -14.48
CA THR A 64 -12.91 4.37 -13.28
C THR A 64 -13.80 4.77 -12.11
N ALA A 65 -13.97 6.07 -11.86
CA ALA A 65 -14.80 6.56 -10.78
C ALA A 65 -16.28 6.18 -10.96
N GLU A 66 -16.79 6.24 -12.19
CA GLU A 66 -18.16 5.81 -12.52
C GLU A 66 -18.36 4.30 -12.40
N ALA A 67 -17.37 3.49 -12.76
CA ALA A 67 -17.44 2.05 -12.57
C ALA A 67 -17.53 1.70 -11.08
N LEU A 68 -16.62 2.25 -10.27
CA LEU A 68 -16.54 1.94 -8.85
C LEU A 68 -17.78 2.43 -8.06
N SER A 69 -18.37 3.56 -8.44
CA SER A 69 -19.59 4.04 -7.77
C SER A 69 -20.79 3.11 -7.96
N ARG A 70 -20.84 2.35 -9.05
CA ARG A 70 -21.90 1.37 -9.32
C ARG A 70 -21.68 0.03 -8.62
N TRP A 71 -20.44 -0.31 -8.27
CA TRP A 71 -20.10 -1.62 -7.72
C TRP A 71 -20.46 -1.75 -6.23
N GLY A 72 -20.60 -0.63 -5.51
CA GLY A 72 -20.98 -0.63 -4.09
C GLY A 72 -19.91 -1.23 -3.18
N LEU A 73 -18.64 -1.14 -3.57
CA LEU A 73 -17.51 -1.60 -2.76
C LEU A 73 -17.27 -0.66 -1.57
N GLY A 74 -16.91 -1.24 -0.42
CA GLY A 74 -16.48 -0.46 0.75
C GLY A 74 -15.02 0.01 0.64
N TYR A 75 -14.21 -0.69 -0.14
CA TYR A 75 -12.77 -0.48 -0.24
C TYR A 75 -12.25 -0.82 -1.64
N VAL A 76 -11.40 0.03 -2.19
CA VAL A 76 -10.71 -0.20 -3.47
C VAL A 76 -9.21 0.06 -3.32
N VAL A 77 -8.41 -0.79 -3.94
CA VAL A 77 -6.98 -0.54 -4.15
C VAL A 77 -6.79 -0.03 -5.58
N LEU A 78 -6.19 1.13 -5.74
CA LEU A 78 -5.68 1.61 -7.03
C LEU A 78 -4.19 1.30 -7.08
N THR A 79 -3.72 0.82 -8.23
CA THR A 79 -2.29 0.68 -8.53
C THR A 79 -2.03 1.18 -9.94
N SER A 80 -0.77 1.34 -10.31
CA SER A 80 -0.41 1.63 -11.70
C SER A 80 0.87 0.94 -12.09
N VAL A 81 1.13 0.91 -13.40
CA VAL A 81 2.48 0.72 -13.92
C VAL A 81 3.33 1.98 -13.70
N ASP A 82 4.66 1.84 -13.79
CA ASP A 82 5.54 3.02 -13.86
C ASP A 82 5.47 3.63 -15.26
N ARG A 83 5.36 4.97 -15.30
CA ARG A 83 5.22 5.79 -16.50
C ARG A 83 6.33 6.82 -16.60
N ASP A 84 7.58 6.35 -16.64
CA ASP A 84 8.76 7.25 -16.76
C ASP A 84 8.80 8.00 -18.10
N ASP A 85 7.90 7.69 -19.04
CA ASP A 85 7.68 8.44 -20.28
C ASP A 85 6.90 9.75 -20.06
N LEU A 86 6.25 9.92 -18.91
CA LEU A 86 5.51 11.12 -18.53
C LEU A 86 6.34 12.00 -17.59
N ALA A 87 6.23 13.32 -17.76
CA ALA A 87 6.98 14.28 -16.96
C ALA A 87 6.69 14.21 -15.45
N ASP A 88 5.46 13.83 -15.10
CA ASP A 88 4.99 13.70 -13.71
C ASP A 88 4.91 12.24 -13.24
N GLY A 89 5.40 11.29 -14.05
CA GLY A 89 5.30 9.86 -13.79
C GLY A 89 3.87 9.32 -13.71
N GLY A 90 2.86 10.09 -14.16
CA GLY A 90 1.44 9.74 -14.06
C GLY A 90 0.78 10.11 -12.72
N ALA A 91 1.47 10.85 -11.84
CA ALA A 91 0.97 11.20 -10.52
C ALA A 91 -0.33 12.03 -10.55
N HIS A 92 -0.45 13.01 -11.46
CA HIS A 92 -1.66 13.83 -11.55
C HIS A 92 -2.86 12.99 -12.01
N HIS A 93 -2.63 12.08 -12.95
CA HIS A 93 -3.64 11.14 -13.43
C HIS A 93 -4.18 10.27 -12.28
N PHE A 94 -3.27 9.69 -11.49
CA PHE A 94 -3.61 8.89 -10.32
C PHE A 94 -4.40 9.71 -9.29
N ALA A 95 -3.93 10.93 -8.98
CA ALA A 95 -4.59 11.83 -8.04
C ALA A 95 -5.97 12.29 -8.52
N GLU A 96 -6.15 12.55 -9.82
CA GLU A 96 -7.45 12.89 -10.41
C GLU A 96 -8.44 11.73 -10.29
N THR A 97 -8.01 10.50 -10.56
CA THR A 97 -8.84 9.30 -10.39
C THR A 97 -9.34 9.18 -8.96
N ILE A 98 -8.47 9.37 -7.96
CA ILE A 98 -8.86 9.34 -6.55
C ILE A 98 -9.88 10.44 -6.24
N ARG A 99 -9.66 11.68 -6.70
CA ARG A 99 -10.58 12.80 -6.45
C ARG A 99 -11.96 12.53 -7.05
N LYS A 100 -12.03 12.03 -8.28
CA LYS A 100 -13.30 11.68 -8.94
C LYS A 100 -14.01 10.53 -8.24
N ILE A 101 -13.27 9.52 -7.79
CA ILE A 101 -13.80 8.45 -6.94
C ILE A 101 -14.44 9.02 -5.67
N LYS A 102 -13.73 9.91 -4.95
CA LYS A 102 -14.24 10.53 -3.72
C LYS A 102 -15.44 11.43 -3.96
N GLN A 103 -15.58 12.03 -5.14
CA GLN A 103 -16.77 12.80 -5.52
C GLN A 103 -18.00 11.90 -5.77
N LYS A 104 -17.83 10.77 -6.48
CA LYS A 104 -18.94 9.88 -6.88
C LYS A 104 -19.29 8.83 -5.82
N ALA A 105 -18.33 8.43 -4.99
CA ALA A 105 -18.47 7.41 -3.95
C ALA A 105 -17.75 7.87 -2.66
N PRO A 106 -18.26 8.90 -1.97
CA PRO A 106 -17.56 9.57 -0.86
C PRO A 106 -17.26 8.66 0.33
N THR A 107 -18.05 7.60 0.53
CA THR A 107 -17.86 6.64 1.62
C THR A 107 -16.89 5.50 1.29
N MET A 108 -16.52 5.33 0.01
CA MET A 108 -15.60 4.27 -0.38
C MET A 108 -14.18 4.62 0.04
N LEU A 109 -13.52 3.68 0.71
CA LEU A 109 -12.13 3.83 1.10
C LEU A 109 -11.20 3.51 -0.07
N VAL A 110 -10.15 4.31 -0.22
CA VAL A 110 -9.21 4.24 -1.34
C VAL A 110 -7.79 4.06 -0.82
N GLU A 111 -7.18 2.92 -1.17
CA GLU A 111 -5.75 2.68 -1.05
C GLU A 111 -5.08 2.97 -2.39
N ALA A 112 -4.00 3.75 -2.38
CA ALA A 112 -3.19 4.04 -3.56
C ALA A 112 -1.84 3.34 -3.43
N LEU A 113 -1.64 2.24 -4.16
CA LEU A 113 -0.35 1.58 -4.33
C LEU A 113 0.40 2.23 -5.50
N THR A 114 1.34 3.12 -5.18
CA THR A 114 2.02 3.92 -6.20
C THR A 114 3.42 3.37 -6.53
N GLY A 115 3.90 3.75 -7.71
CA GLY A 115 5.34 3.75 -8.02
C GLY A 115 6.10 4.77 -7.15
N ASP A 116 7.37 5.00 -7.47
CA ASP A 116 8.22 5.96 -6.76
C ASP A 116 8.35 7.33 -7.43
N PHE A 117 7.68 7.53 -8.57
CA PHE A 117 7.73 8.75 -9.38
C PHE A 117 9.15 9.22 -9.69
N ALA A 118 10.08 8.27 -9.88
CA ALA A 118 11.50 8.52 -10.09
C ALA A 118 12.16 9.36 -8.97
N GLY A 119 11.59 9.33 -7.77
CA GLY A 119 12.05 10.08 -6.61
C GLY A 119 11.51 11.52 -6.53
N ASP A 120 10.58 11.91 -7.39
CA ASP A 120 9.91 13.21 -7.30
C ASP A 120 8.94 13.25 -6.11
N LEU A 121 9.36 13.96 -5.06
CA LEU A 121 8.61 14.07 -3.81
C LEU A 121 7.40 15.02 -3.91
N GLU A 122 7.36 15.92 -4.89
CA GLU A 122 6.16 16.73 -5.14
C GLU A 122 5.06 15.86 -5.74
N MET A 123 5.41 14.91 -6.60
CA MET A 123 4.46 13.92 -7.14
C MET A 123 3.92 12.99 -6.04
N VAL A 124 4.78 12.58 -5.11
CA VAL A 124 4.35 11.85 -3.90
C VAL A 124 3.34 12.66 -3.10
N ARG A 125 3.61 13.95 -2.84
CA ARG A 125 2.70 14.85 -2.11
C ARG A 125 1.37 15.04 -2.84
N ALA A 126 1.42 15.26 -4.16
CA ALA A 126 0.22 15.46 -4.99
C ALA A 126 -0.75 14.28 -4.89
N VAL A 127 -0.23 13.04 -4.92
CA VAL A 127 -1.07 11.85 -4.72
C VAL A 127 -1.52 11.73 -3.27
N ALA A 128 -0.62 11.89 -2.28
CA ALA A 128 -0.97 11.80 -0.86
C ALA A 128 -2.09 12.78 -0.43
N GLN A 129 -2.19 13.92 -1.10
CA GLN A 129 -3.21 14.95 -0.84
C GLN A 129 -4.48 14.83 -1.70
N SER A 130 -4.60 13.79 -2.53
CA SER A 130 -5.76 13.59 -3.42
C SER A 130 -7.06 13.19 -2.71
N GLY A 131 -7.00 12.89 -1.41
CA GLY A 131 -8.16 12.45 -0.60
C GLY A 131 -8.18 10.96 -0.29
N LEU A 132 -7.18 10.18 -0.70
CA LEU A 132 -7.02 8.78 -0.34
C LEU A 132 -6.95 8.54 1.18
N ASP A 133 -7.20 7.28 1.56
CA ASP A 133 -7.21 6.82 2.95
C ASP A 133 -5.91 6.10 3.33
N VAL A 134 -5.31 5.38 2.38
CA VAL A 134 -4.06 4.62 2.57
C VAL A 134 -3.09 4.87 1.43
N TYR A 135 -1.90 5.36 1.75
CA TYR A 135 -0.81 5.48 0.78
C TYR A 135 0.08 4.25 0.89
N ALA A 136 0.14 3.45 -0.16
CA ALA A 136 0.98 2.26 -0.22
C ALA A 136 2.14 2.46 -1.20
N HIS A 137 3.34 2.08 -0.78
CA HIS A 137 4.49 1.95 -1.66
C HIS A 137 5.34 0.78 -1.18
N ASN A 138 5.58 -0.19 -2.05
CA ASN A 138 6.28 -1.41 -1.65
C ASN A 138 7.79 -1.25 -1.78
N VAL A 139 8.51 -1.59 -0.71
CA VAL A 139 9.97 -1.80 -0.77
C VAL A 139 10.33 -3.12 -1.46
N GLU A 140 9.38 -4.06 -1.49
CA GLU A 140 9.41 -5.39 -2.13
C GLU A 140 10.40 -6.38 -1.55
N THR A 141 11.59 -5.94 -1.16
CA THR A 141 12.65 -6.77 -0.60
C THR A 141 13.56 -5.94 0.30
N VAL A 142 14.59 -6.58 0.86
CA VAL A 142 15.62 -5.93 1.67
C VAL A 142 16.55 -5.08 0.82
N GLU A 143 17.21 -4.08 1.42
CA GLU A 143 18.10 -3.16 0.69
C GLU A 143 19.16 -3.88 -0.14
N ALA A 144 19.81 -4.90 0.45
CA ALA A 144 20.89 -5.65 -0.20
C ALA A 144 20.46 -6.41 -1.47
N LEU A 145 19.18 -6.75 -1.60
CA LEU A 145 18.61 -7.46 -2.75
C LEU A 145 17.89 -6.54 -3.74
N THR A 146 17.67 -5.28 -3.38
CA THR A 146 16.93 -4.34 -4.22
C THR A 146 17.50 -4.23 -5.64
N PRO A 147 18.83 -4.07 -5.85
CA PRO A 147 19.41 -4.00 -7.21
C PRO A 147 19.22 -5.26 -8.06
N GLN A 148 19.06 -6.43 -7.43
CA GLN A 148 18.88 -7.72 -8.09
C GLN A 148 17.40 -8.05 -8.33
N VAL A 149 16.49 -7.44 -7.58
CA VAL A 149 15.05 -7.74 -7.58
C VAL A 149 14.27 -6.69 -8.38
N ARG A 150 14.55 -5.40 -8.15
CA ARG A 150 13.78 -4.27 -8.69
C ARG A 150 14.50 -3.65 -9.90
N ASP A 151 13.78 -2.84 -10.67
CA ASP A 151 14.42 -2.03 -11.71
C ASP A 151 15.49 -1.12 -11.08
N ARG A 152 16.61 -0.91 -11.77
CA ARG A 152 17.75 -0.11 -11.27
C ARG A 152 17.38 1.31 -10.85
N ARG A 153 16.27 1.86 -11.36
CA ARG A 153 15.74 3.19 -10.99
C ARG A 153 15.03 3.20 -9.64
N ALA A 154 14.58 2.04 -9.15
CA ALA A 154 13.84 1.89 -7.90
C ALA A 154 14.77 1.45 -6.76
N THR A 155 15.35 2.43 -6.06
CA THR A 155 16.26 2.15 -4.92
C THR A 155 15.49 2.02 -3.60
N PHE A 156 16.04 1.25 -2.66
CA PHE A 156 15.44 1.06 -1.34
C PHE A 156 15.28 2.40 -0.59
N ARG A 157 16.33 3.23 -0.59
CA ARG A 157 16.32 4.53 0.08
C ARG A 157 15.36 5.53 -0.57
N GLN A 158 15.17 5.46 -1.90
CA GLN A 158 14.11 6.22 -2.58
C GLN A 158 12.73 5.79 -2.11
N SER A 159 12.47 4.48 -2.02
CA SER A 159 11.20 3.95 -1.50
C SER A 159 10.90 4.38 -0.07
N LEU A 160 11.92 4.44 0.80
CA LEU A 160 11.75 4.99 2.15
C LEU A 160 11.36 6.47 2.13
N LYS A 161 12.02 7.29 1.30
CA LYS A 161 11.68 8.72 1.14
C LYS A 161 10.26 8.94 0.62
N VAL A 162 9.78 8.08 -0.28
CA VAL A 162 8.38 8.10 -0.76
C VAL A 162 7.43 7.89 0.42
N LEU A 163 7.65 6.84 1.22
CA LEU A 163 6.80 6.53 2.37
C LEU A 163 6.85 7.62 3.45
N GLU A 164 8.04 8.15 3.75
CA GLU A 164 8.24 9.27 4.68
C GLU A 164 7.50 10.52 4.21
N THR A 165 7.64 10.87 2.93
CA THR A 165 7.01 12.04 2.34
C THR A 165 5.50 11.92 2.34
N ALA A 166 4.95 10.76 1.95
CA ALA A 166 3.52 10.50 2.03
C ALA A 166 3.03 10.63 3.47
N LYS A 167 3.73 10.03 4.44
CA LYS A 167 3.37 10.10 5.86
C LYS A 167 3.31 11.54 6.39
N ALA A 168 4.23 12.40 5.93
CA ALA A 168 4.29 13.80 6.32
C ALA A 168 3.30 14.70 5.57
N ALA A 169 2.79 14.29 4.40
CA ALA A 169 1.95 15.13 3.54
C ALA A 169 0.55 15.41 4.11
N LYS A 170 0.04 14.55 5.00
CA LYS A 170 -1.27 14.68 5.64
C LYS A 170 -1.26 14.01 7.00
N GLU A 171 -1.63 14.76 8.04
CA GLU A 171 -1.76 14.21 9.39
C GLU A 171 -2.75 13.05 9.43
N GLY A 172 -2.36 11.98 10.12
CA GLY A 172 -3.18 10.78 10.27
C GLY A 172 -3.31 9.93 9.00
N LEU A 173 -2.62 10.28 7.89
CA LEU A 173 -2.54 9.42 6.72
C LEU A 173 -1.84 8.11 7.08
N ILE A 174 -2.42 7.01 6.62
CA ILE A 174 -1.88 5.68 6.86
C ILE A 174 -0.94 5.31 5.72
N THR A 175 0.28 4.89 6.05
CA THR A 175 1.25 4.39 5.09
C THR A 175 1.43 2.89 5.18
N LYS A 176 1.58 2.24 4.03
CA LYS A 176 1.64 0.79 3.90
C LYS A 176 2.76 0.35 2.96
N THR A 177 3.36 -0.79 3.26
CA THR A 177 4.34 -1.42 2.39
C THR A 177 4.20 -2.95 2.38
N SER A 178 4.90 -3.58 1.45
CA SER A 178 4.97 -5.03 1.29
C SER A 178 6.42 -5.49 1.10
N ILE A 179 6.73 -6.65 1.66
CA ILE A 179 7.99 -7.36 1.51
C ILE A 179 7.66 -8.78 1.03
N MET A 180 8.26 -9.20 -0.09
CA MET A 180 8.25 -10.58 -0.52
C MET A 180 9.41 -11.33 0.12
N LEU A 181 9.10 -12.49 0.69
CA LEU A 181 10.09 -13.41 1.25
C LEU A 181 10.38 -14.56 0.28
N GLY A 182 11.53 -15.21 0.44
CA GLY A 182 12.01 -16.29 -0.43
C GLY A 182 12.81 -15.81 -1.64
N LEU A 183 13.33 -14.58 -1.60
CA LEU A 183 14.22 -14.00 -2.61
C LEU A 183 15.71 -14.20 -2.28
N GLY A 184 16.01 -14.70 -1.08
CA GLY A 184 17.37 -14.93 -0.59
C GLY A 184 17.77 -13.98 0.55
N GLU A 185 16.80 -13.23 1.07
CA GLU A 185 16.98 -12.35 2.22
C GLU A 185 17.33 -13.13 3.49
N THR A 186 18.20 -12.57 4.32
CA THR A 186 18.49 -13.12 5.64
C THR A 186 17.58 -12.49 6.69
N GLU A 187 17.41 -13.18 7.83
CA GLU A 187 16.63 -12.66 8.94
C GLU A 187 17.15 -11.29 9.43
N ALA A 188 18.47 -11.10 9.51
CA ALA A 188 19.07 -9.83 9.91
C ALA A 188 18.69 -8.70 8.95
N GLN A 189 18.70 -8.95 7.64
CA GLN A 189 18.32 -7.96 6.64
C GLN A 189 16.83 -7.59 6.71
N VAL A 190 15.96 -8.55 7.03
CA VAL A 190 14.53 -8.26 7.24
C VAL A 190 14.32 -7.43 8.51
N TRP A 191 15.05 -7.72 9.59
CA TRP A 191 15.05 -6.88 10.80
C TRP A 191 15.47 -5.44 10.52
N ASP A 192 16.57 -5.24 9.80
CA ASP A 192 17.06 -3.91 9.43
C ASP A 192 16.04 -3.18 8.55
N THR A 193 15.42 -3.89 7.60
CA THR A 193 14.33 -3.35 6.78
C THR A 193 13.15 -2.89 7.64
N LEU A 194 12.72 -3.69 8.63
CA LEU A 194 11.63 -3.30 9.53
C LEU A 194 12.01 -2.08 10.40
N ARG A 195 13.26 -2.00 10.88
CA ARG A 195 13.74 -0.84 11.64
C ARG A 195 13.72 0.43 10.79
N ASP A 196 14.18 0.34 9.55
CA ASP A 196 14.14 1.45 8.59
C ASP A 196 12.71 1.88 8.26
N LEU A 197 11.79 0.94 8.07
CA LEU A 197 10.37 1.26 7.85
C LEU A 197 9.73 1.94 9.07
N ARG A 198 10.10 1.52 10.28
CA ARG A 198 9.63 2.14 11.52
C ARG A 198 10.22 3.52 11.75
N SER A 199 11.47 3.78 11.35
CA SER A 199 12.10 5.10 11.51
C SER A 199 11.37 6.18 10.71
N VAL A 200 10.82 5.81 9.53
CA VAL A 200 9.94 6.68 8.72
C VAL A 200 8.45 6.51 9.03
N LYS A 201 8.11 5.90 10.17
CA LYS A 201 6.75 5.78 10.71
C LYS A 201 5.74 5.07 9.79
N VAL A 202 6.17 4.05 9.03
CA VAL A 202 5.26 3.21 8.23
C VAL A 202 4.31 2.45 9.13
N ASP A 203 3.00 2.58 8.89
CA ASP A 203 1.99 2.00 9.77
C ASP A 203 1.72 0.53 9.50
N VAL A 204 1.72 0.11 8.24
CA VAL A 204 1.32 -1.25 7.84
C VAL A 204 2.42 -1.91 7.04
N VAL A 205 2.74 -3.15 7.38
CA VAL A 205 3.66 -4.00 6.60
C VAL A 205 2.97 -5.30 6.24
N THR A 206 3.27 -5.83 5.07
CA THR A 206 2.78 -7.14 4.65
C THR A 206 3.93 -8.04 4.23
N PHE A 207 3.82 -9.33 4.52
CA PHE A 207 4.79 -10.35 4.14
C PHE A 207 4.10 -11.43 3.32
N GLY A 208 4.56 -11.61 2.08
CA GLY A 208 4.07 -12.64 1.16
C GLY A 208 5.20 -13.52 0.65
N GLN A 209 4.89 -14.74 0.22
CA GLN A 209 5.88 -15.56 -0.50
C GLN A 209 6.09 -14.98 -1.90
N TYR A 210 7.35 -14.82 -2.31
CA TYR A 210 7.68 -14.60 -3.71
C TYR A 210 7.25 -15.80 -4.54
N MET A 211 6.28 -15.56 -5.43
CA MET A 211 5.79 -16.56 -6.38
C MET A 211 6.28 -16.19 -7.76
N ARG A 212 7.18 -17.00 -8.30
CA ARG A 212 7.80 -16.79 -9.60
C ARG A 212 6.75 -16.84 -10.72
N PRO A 213 6.50 -15.75 -11.48
CA PRO A 213 5.42 -15.74 -12.46
C PRO A 213 5.67 -16.67 -13.66
N THR A 214 6.90 -16.68 -14.18
CA THR A 214 7.31 -17.55 -15.29
C THR A 214 8.76 -17.99 -15.15
N LYS A 215 9.18 -18.98 -15.94
CA LYS A 215 10.57 -19.46 -15.99
C LYS A 215 11.61 -18.39 -16.43
N ARG A 216 11.17 -17.22 -16.92
CA ARG A 216 12.05 -16.10 -17.30
C ARG A 216 12.33 -15.13 -16.13
N HIS A 217 11.47 -15.13 -15.12
CA HIS A 217 11.64 -14.29 -13.93
C HIS A 217 12.67 -14.89 -12.98
N MET A 218 13.10 -14.11 -11.99
CA MET A 218 14.02 -14.54 -10.95
C MET A 218 13.58 -15.87 -10.30
N LYS A 219 14.54 -16.70 -9.89
CA LYS A 219 14.22 -17.99 -9.24
C LYS A 219 13.75 -17.73 -7.81
N VAL A 220 12.82 -18.56 -7.34
CA VAL A 220 12.54 -18.65 -5.90
C VAL A 220 13.80 -19.21 -5.24
N HIS A 221 14.30 -18.53 -4.21
CA HIS A 221 15.45 -18.98 -3.43
C HIS A 221 15.01 -20.01 -2.39
N SER A 222 13.91 -19.73 -1.68
CA SER A 222 13.34 -20.62 -0.67
C SER A 222 11.83 -20.45 -0.57
N TYR A 223 11.15 -21.51 -0.17
CA TYR A 223 9.74 -21.46 0.23
C TYR A 223 9.66 -21.31 1.74
N ILE A 224 9.06 -20.22 2.19
CA ILE A 224 8.99 -19.85 3.60
C ILE A 224 7.83 -20.60 4.26
N THR A 225 8.10 -21.17 5.44
CA THR A 225 7.09 -21.94 6.18
C THR A 225 6.06 -21.00 6.83
N PRO A 226 4.81 -21.45 7.04
CA PRO A 226 3.81 -20.68 7.76
C PRO A 226 4.27 -20.18 9.15
N ALA A 227 5.07 -20.98 9.86
CA ALA A 227 5.64 -20.59 11.16
C ALA A 227 6.56 -19.36 11.08
N VAL A 228 7.34 -19.22 10.00
CA VAL A 228 8.20 -18.05 9.79
C VAL A 228 7.37 -16.81 9.45
N PHE A 229 6.29 -16.96 8.67
CA PHE A 229 5.35 -15.85 8.45
C PHE A 229 4.70 -15.40 9.76
N GLU A 230 4.26 -16.33 10.61
CA GLU A 230 3.68 -16.01 11.91
C GLU A 230 4.69 -15.30 12.83
N LEU A 231 5.94 -15.75 12.83
CA LEU A 231 7.03 -15.09 13.54
C LEU A 231 7.22 -13.63 13.10
N TRP A 232 7.23 -13.37 11.78
CA TRP A 232 7.33 -12.00 11.26
C TRP A 232 6.10 -11.14 11.57
N ARG A 233 4.90 -11.75 11.58
CA ARG A 233 3.67 -11.07 12.01
C ARG A 233 3.82 -10.54 13.43
N GLN A 234 4.22 -11.41 14.37
CA GLN A 234 4.38 -11.05 15.76
C GLN A 234 5.45 -9.97 15.94
N ARG A 235 6.62 -10.16 15.32
CA ARG A 235 7.73 -9.19 15.38
C ARG A 235 7.33 -7.81 14.86
N ALA A 236 6.62 -7.73 13.75
CA ALA A 236 6.15 -6.45 13.23
C ALA A 236 5.16 -5.78 14.21
N LEU A 237 4.22 -6.53 14.79
CA LEU A 237 3.30 -5.97 15.78
C LEU A 237 4.03 -5.48 17.04
N ASP A 238 5.02 -6.24 17.53
CA ASP A 238 5.84 -5.87 18.68
C ASP A 238 6.68 -4.60 18.42
N MET A 239 7.11 -4.38 17.18
CA MET A 239 7.80 -3.15 16.74
C MET A 239 6.87 -1.94 16.59
N GLY A 240 5.56 -2.10 16.79
CA GLY A 240 4.59 -1.02 16.76
C GLY A 240 4.00 -0.72 15.38
N PHE A 241 4.11 -1.62 14.40
CA PHE A 241 3.26 -1.55 13.22
C PHE A 241 1.78 -1.61 13.64
N LEU A 242 0.93 -0.78 13.02
CA LEU A 242 -0.50 -0.74 13.33
C LEU A 242 -1.19 -2.04 12.95
N TYR A 243 -0.78 -2.63 11.83
CA TYR A 243 -1.29 -3.89 11.30
C TYR A 243 -0.20 -4.62 10.51
N CYS A 244 -0.23 -5.95 10.54
CA CYS A 244 0.64 -6.81 9.75
C CYS A 244 -0.13 -8.00 9.18
N ALA A 245 -0.22 -8.10 7.85
CA ALA A 245 -0.67 -9.31 7.18
C ALA A 245 0.55 -10.14 6.79
N SER A 246 0.63 -11.40 7.20
CA SER A 246 1.79 -12.25 6.94
C SER A 246 1.35 -13.66 6.62
N GLY A 247 1.75 -14.16 5.47
CA GLY A 247 1.41 -15.53 5.06
C GLY A 247 1.82 -15.83 3.62
N PRO A 248 1.88 -17.11 3.22
CA PRO A 248 2.36 -17.50 1.89
C PRO A 248 1.59 -16.84 0.74
N LEU A 249 0.26 -16.73 0.87
CA LEU A 249 -0.62 -16.18 -0.17
C LEU A 249 -0.91 -14.69 0.00
N VAL A 250 -0.35 -14.04 1.02
CA VAL A 250 -0.53 -12.60 1.22
C VAL A 250 0.05 -11.84 0.02
N ARG A 251 -0.70 -10.83 -0.41
CA ARG A 251 -0.32 -9.83 -1.42
C ARG A 251 -0.55 -8.45 -0.83
N SER A 252 0.08 -7.44 -1.40
CA SER A 252 -0.11 -6.04 -0.96
C SER A 252 -1.59 -5.68 -0.88
N SER A 253 -2.43 -6.12 -1.82
CA SER A 253 -3.88 -5.86 -1.83
C SER A 253 -4.76 -6.94 -1.19
N TYR A 254 -4.21 -8.07 -0.72
CA TYR A 254 -5.00 -9.20 -0.22
C TYR A 254 -5.76 -8.83 1.06
N LYS A 255 -7.10 -8.92 1.01
CA LYS A 255 -8.01 -8.55 2.10
C LYS A 255 -7.68 -7.19 2.74
N ALA A 256 -7.19 -6.26 1.92
CA ALA A 256 -6.80 -4.94 2.39
C ALA A 256 -7.97 -4.23 3.06
N GLY A 257 -9.21 -4.33 2.53
CA GLY A 257 -10.38 -3.72 3.17
C GLY A 257 -10.74 -4.32 4.53
N GLU A 258 -11.03 -5.63 4.58
CA GLU A 258 -11.56 -6.32 5.78
C GLU A 258 -10.64 -6.16 7.00
N ALA A 259 -9.36 -6.49 6.87
CA ALA A 259 -8.46 -6.53 8.01
C ALA A 259 -7.91 -5.15 8.43
N PHE A 260 -7.87 -4.20 7.48
CA PHE A 260 -7.43 -2.82 7.72
C PHE A 260 -8.53 -2.00 8.40
N ILE A 261 -9.76 -2.03 7.86
CA ILE A 261 -10.88 -1.24 8.35
C ILE A 261 -11.14 -1.57 9.81
N GLU A 262 -11.25 -2.85 10.16
CA GLU A 262 -11.53 -3.24 11.55
C GLU A 262 -10.45 -2.78 12.53
N ASN A 263 -9.18 -2.95 12.20
CA ASN A 263 -8.09 -2.65 13.14
C ASN A 263 -7.76 -1.16 13.21
N VAL A 264 -7.86 -0.42 12.10
CA VAL A 264 -7.67 1.03 12.09
C VAL A 264 -8.83 1.72 12.82
N LEU A 265 -10.07 1.26 12.64
CA LEU A 265 -11.20 1.75 13.44
C LEU A 265 -11.01 1.45 14.93
N LYS A 266 -10.60 0.23 15.30
CA LYS A 266 -10.32 -0.15 16.70
C LYS A 266 -9.21 0.70 17.32
N LYS A 267 -8.09 0.92 16.62
CA LYS A 267 -6.97 1.74 17.15
C LYS A 267 -7.24 3.24 17.13
N ARG A 268 -7.99 3.78 16.16
CA ARG A 268 -8.43 5.19 16.19
C ARG A 268 -9.41 5.43 17.34
N ALA A 269 -10.31 4.49 17.61
CA ALA A 269 -11.17 4.54 18.79
C ALA A 269 -10.36 4.49 20.10
N ALA A 270 -9.36 3.60 20.20
CA ALA A 270 -8.47 3.53 21.35
C ALA A 270 -7.71 4.85 21.58
N ARG A 271 -7.10 5.43 20.54
CA ARG A 271 -6.40 6.73 20.65
C ARG A 271 -7.32 7.90 21.00
N LYS A 272 -8.55 7.90 20.49
CA LYS A 272 -9.55 8.92 20.83
C LYS A 272 -9.98 8.81 22.29
N ASN A 273 -10.09 7.59 22.81
CA ASN A 273 -10.35 7.34 24.23
C ASN A 273 -9.16 7.74 25.10
N GLU A 274 -7.93 7.41 24.71
CA GLU A 274 -6.70 7.85 25.41
C GLU A 274 -6.59 9.38 25.47
N ALA A 275 -6.86 10.07 24.35
CA ALA A 275 -6.86 11.53 24.29
C ALA A 275 -7.98 12.16 25.14
N ALA A 276 -9.16 11.53 25.20
CA ALA A 276 -10.27 11.99 26.05
C ALA A 276 -9.96 11.80 27.55
N VAL A 277 -9.32 10.69 27.93
CA VAL A 277 -8.87 10.43 29.31
C VAL A 277 -7.75 11.40 29.73
N ALA A 278 -6.80 11.69 28.83
CA ALA A 278 -5.76 12.69 29.07
C ALA A 278 -6.32 14.12 29.22
N ALA A 279 -7.36 14.46 28.46
CA ALA A 279 -8.03 15.76 28.59
C ALA A 279 -8.87 15.88 29.87
N GLY A 280 -9.50 14.80 30.33
CA GLY A 280 -10.29 14.77 31.58
C GLY A 280 -9.44 14.79 32.86
N SER A 281 -8.25 14.19 32.84
CA SER A 281 -7.31 14.24 33.97
C SER A 281 -6.64 15.61 34.13
N ALA A 282 -6.39 16.32 33.03
CA ALA A 282 -5.87 17.69 33.07
C ALA A 282 -6.88 18.72 33.63
N THR A 283 -8.19 18.43 33.57
CA THR A 283 -9.22 19.30 34.16
C THR A 283 -9.41 19.08 35.66
N GLU A 284 -9.08 17.90 36.19
CA GLU A 284 -9.19 17.62 37.64
C GLU A 284 -7.99 18.19 38.44
N GLU A 285 -6.80 18.31 37.85
CA GLU A 285 -5.63 18.89 38.51
C GLU A 285 -5.72 20.42 38.71
N PHE A 286 -6.55 21.11 37.92
CA PHE A 286 -6.72 22.57 38.01
C PHE A 286 -7.75 23.00 39.07
N ASP A 287 -8.61 22.10 39.55
CA ASP A 287 -9.69 22.42 40.49
C ASP A 287 -9.27 22.25 41.97
N THR A 288 -8.15 21.58 42.24
CA THR A 288 -7.65 21.35 43.62
C THR A 288 -6.72 22.44 44.17
N THR A 289 -6.37 23.47 43.39
CA THR A 289 -5.43 24.53 43.83
C THR A 289 -6.09 25.85 44.23
N ASN A 290 -7.43 25.96 44.20
CA ASN A 290 -8.13 27.23 44.45
C ASN A 290 -9.11 27.24 45.65
N SER A 291 -8.98 26.30 46.59
CA SER A 291 -9.86 26.20 47.77
C SER A 291 -9.16 26.44 49.12
N ASN A 292 -8.10 27.26 49.15
CA ASN A 292 -7.54 27.81 50.39
C ASN A 292 -7.36 29.34 50.26
N ALA A 293 -8.45 30.06 50.46
CA ALA A 293 -8.48 31.49 50.80
C ALA A 293 -9.49 31.70 51.92
#